data_AF-A0A0K0E5F3-F1
#
_entry.id   AF-A0A0K0E5F3-F1
#
_cell.length_a   1.000
_cell.length_b   1.000
_cell.length_c   1.000
_cell.angle_alpha   90.00
_cell.angle_beta   90.00
_cell.angle_gamma   90.00
#
_symmetry.space_group_name_H-M   'P 1'
#
loop_
_entity.id
_entity.type
_entity.pdbx_description
1 polymer ?
#
loop_
_entity_poly.entity_id
_entity_poly.type
_entity_poly.pdbx_seq_one_letter_code
_entity_poly.pdbx_strand_id
1 'polypeptide(L)'
;MKFLSFLIIAFAAPALLAQSSFDPIPGTKCAKNQVVNKVTVYEDGAIEAECGPIPCATSGETCVDDQIACKAERDVFSGMKWASNGQSILLRCCNLNVLNKLYVGTDLVTLGSYYTGGPVAKKDLYGNGGAEYDFVANIRTEQGGVRLWVYRILCPLQQETEPSTTPASQITDGRNFAYEKRRQYLLRQLSQSQQQQQSLSDLKNNAMVGETRRLQ
;
A
#
# COMPACT_ATOMS: atom_id res chain seq x y z
N MET A 1 -24.91 35.81 -68.39
CA MET A 1 -23.44 35.92 -68.24
C MET A 1 -22.97 34.81 -67.32
N LYS A 2 -22.11 33.91 -67.81
CA LYS A 2 -21.41 32.88 -67.01
C LYS A 2 -20.17 33.53 -66.40
N PHE A 3 -20.02 33.56 -65.08
CA PHE A 3 -18.74 33.57 -64.35
C PHE A 3 -19.08 33.12 -62.92
N LEU A 4 -18.88 31.85 -62.58
CA LEU A 4 -17.63 31.20 -62.17
C LEU A 4 -17.70 30.96 -60.66
N SER A 5 -18.18 29.77 -60.31
CA SER A 5 -17.79 29.05 -59.11
C SER A 5 -16.28 29.11 -58.97
N PHE A 6 -15.74 29.45 -57.80
CA PHE A 6 -14.47 28.94 -57.23
C PHE A 6 -14.17 29.73 -55.96
N LEU A 7 -14.63 29.25 -54.79
CA LEU A 7 -13.88 29.42 -53.54
C LEU A 7 -14.32 28.39 -52.50
N ILE A 8 -14.19 27.11 -52.84
CA ILE A 8 -14.09 26.05 -51.84
C ILE A 8 -12.61 26.03 -51.43
N ILE A 9 -12.23 26.91 -50.48
CA ILE A 9 -10.96 26.76 -49.77
C ILE A 9 -11.23 25.76 -48.66
N ALA A 10 -11.01 24.49 -49.01
CA ALA A 10 -10.85 23.42 -48.03
C ALA A 10 -9.60 23.73 -47.20
N PHE A 11 -9.78 24.39 -46.05
CA PHE A 11 -8.82 24.31 -44.95
C PHE A 11 -8.92 22.91 -44.33
N ALA A 12 -8.43 21.91 -45.06
CA ALA A 12 -7.98 20.67 -44.47
C ALA A 12 -6.65 21.00 -43.77
N ALA A 13 -6.73 21.61 -42.59
CA ALA A 13 -5.61 21.62 -41.66
C ALA A 13 -5.48 20.17 -41.16
N PRO A 14 -4.43 19.42 -41.52
CA PRO A 14 -4.17 18.15 -40.87
C PRO A 14 -3.90 18.48 -39.40
N ALA A 15 -4.87 18.18 -38.54
CA ALA A 15 -4.66 18.06 -37.12
C ALA A 15 -3.61 16.97 -36.95
N LEU A 16 -2.34 17.38 -36.95
CA LEU A 16 -1.23 16.66 -36.36
C LEU A 16 -1.67 16.41 -34.93
N LEU A 17 -2.30 15.26 -34.71
CA LEU A 17 -2.38 14.61 -33.42
C LEU A 17 -0.92 14.44 -33.01
N ALA A 18 -0.41 15.44 -32.30
CA ALA A 18 0.79 15.31 -31.51
C ALA A 18 0.48 14.20 -30.52
N GLN A 19 0.77 12.97 -30.93
CA GLN A 19 0.99 11.87 -30.02
C GLN A 19 2.22 12.31 -29.24
N SER A 20 2.01 13.06 -28.16
CA SER A 20 3.00 13.29 -27.15
C SER A 20 3.39 11.90 -26.66
N SER A 21 4.46 11.36 -27.22
CA SER A 21 5.16 10.23 -26.63
C SER A 21 5.65 10.78 -25.29
N PHE A 22 4.89 10.51 -24.23
CA PHE A 22 5.40 10.69 -22.89
C PHE A 22 6.61 9.78 -22.81
N ASP A 23 7.81 10.36 -22.88
CA ASP A 23 9.02 9.63 -22.60
C ASP A 23 8.81 8.95 -21.24
N PRO A 24 8.97 7.63 -21.14
CA PRO A 24 8.67 6.91 -19.92
C PRO A 24 9.58 7.47 -18.83
N ILE A 25 8.98 8.15 -17.83
CA ILE A 25 9.70 8.63 -16.66
C ILE A 25 10.38 7.39 -16.05
N PRO A 26 11.72 7.34 -15.99
CA PRO A 26 12.41 6.19 -15.42
C PRO A 26 12.03 6.11 -13.95
N GLY A 27 11.14 5.16 -13.61
CA GLY A 27 10.73 4.97 -12.23
C GLY A 27 11.89 4.49 -11.36
N THR A 28 11.84 4.84 -10.08
CA THR A 28 12.85 4.44 -9.10
C THR A 28 12.89 2.92 -9.00
N LYS A 29 14.09 2.35 -9.14
CA LYS A 29 14.36 0.93 -8.92
C LYS A 29 15.03 0.79 -7.55
N CYS A 30 14.60 -0.19 -6.76
CA CYS A 30 15.22 -0.47 -5.47
C CYS A 30 16.67 -0.93 -5.67
N ALA A 31 17.53 -0.52 -4.74
CA ALA A 31 18.90 -1.03 -4.69
C ALA A 31 18.91 -2.50 -4.24
N LYS A 32 20.09 -3.13 -4.32
CA LYS A 32 20.30 -4.47 -3.77
C LYS A 32 19.91 -4.51 -2.29
N ASN A 33 19.28 -5.61 -1.86
CA ASN A 33 18.77 -5.82 -0.50
C ASN A 33 17.77 -4.75 -0.03
N GLN A 34 17.03 -4.19 -0.97
CA GLN A 34 15.87 -3.35 -0.69
C GLN A 34 14.62 -3.93 -1.36
N VAL A 35 13.48 -3.58 -0.78
CA VAL A 35 12.14 -3.90 -1.30
C VAL A 35 11.25 -2.67 -1.20
N VAL A 36 10.21 -2.62 -2.04
CA VAL A 36 9.21 -1.56 -1.93
C VAL A 36 8.43 -1.74 -0.63
N ASN A 37 8.51 -0.75 0.25
CA ASN A 37 7.79 -0.75 1.52
C ASN A 37 6.75 0.37 1.60
N LYS A 38 6.73 1.31 0.65
CA LYS A 38 5.71 2.35 0.59
C LYS A 38 5.33 2.64 -0.86
N VAL A 39 4.03 2.77 -1.08
CA VAL A 39 3.46 3.14 -2.38
C VAL A 39 2.50 4.29 -2.15
N THR A 40 2.70 5.37 -2.90
CA THR A 40 1.87 6.57 -2.88
C THR A 40 1.18 6.72 -4.22
N VAL A 41 -0.13 6.99 -4.21
CA VAL A 41 -0.90 7.34 -5.39
C VAL A 41 -1.35 8.79 -5.23
N TYR A 42 -0.77 9.69 -6.02
CA TYR A 42 -1.06 11.12 -5.95
C TYR A 42 -2.42 11.46 -6.59
N GLU A 43 -2.92 12.66 -6.30
CA GLU A 43 -4.22 13.13 -6.82
C GLU A 43 -4.23 13.29 -8.35
N ASP A 44 -3.07 13.52 -8.96
CA ASP A 44 -2.88 13.59 -10.42
C ASP A 44 -2.77 12.21 -11.09
N GLY A 45 -2.83 11.13 -10.31
CA GLY A 45 -2.67 9.75 -10.78
C GLY A 45 -1.23 9.28 -10.90
N ALA A 46 -0.24 10.10 -10.52
CA ALA A 46 1.14 9.65 -10.42
C ALA A 46 1.28 8.58 -9.32
N ILE A 47 2.13 7.59 -9.56
CA ILE A 47 2.39 6.51 -8.61
C ILE A 47 3.88 6.57 -8.26
N GLU A 48 4.18 6.63 -6.97
CA GLU A 48 5.55 6.57 -6.46
C GLU A 48 5.74 5.34 -5.57
N ALA A 49 6.86 4.66 -5.75
CA ALA A 49 7.26 3.52 -4.94
C ALA A 49 8.59 3.86 -4.24
N GLU A 50 8.59 3.76 -2.91
CA GLU A 50 9.77 3.99 -2.08
C GLU A 50 10.33 2.65 -1.60
N CYS A 51 11.66 2.56 -1.58
CA CYS A 51 12.39 1.35 -1.24
C CYS A 51 12.99 1.45 0.16
N GLY A 52 12.91 0.35 0.92
CA GLY A 52 13.52 0.22 2.24
C GLY A 52 14.41 -1.01 2.34
N PRO A 53 15.43 -1.00 3.21
CA PRO A 53 16.30 -2.16 3.43
C PRO A 53 15.54 -3.32 4.08
N ILE A 54 15.85 -4.55 3.65
CA ILE A 54 15.30 -5.77 4.27
C ILE A 54 16.22 -6.30 5.38
N PRO A 55 15.68 -6.76 6.53
CA PRO A 55 16.49 -7.08 7.71
C PRO A 55 17.20 -8.44 7.69
N CYS A 56 16.62 -9.47 7.07
CA CYS A 56 17.11 -10.87 7.17
C CYS A 56 16.87 -11.66 5.88
N ALA A 57 16.99 -10.98 4.74
CA ALA A 57 16.79 -11.53 3.41
C ALA A 57 17.77 -10.87 2.43
N THR A 58 17.90 -11.45 1.24
CA THR A 58 18.60 -10.79 0.12
C THR A 58 17.65 -10.58 -1.04
N SER A 59 17.84 -9.47 -1.76
CA SER A 59 17.04 -9.14 -2.95
C SER A 59 17.88 -8.46 -4.02
N GLY A 60 17.46 -8.59 -5.28
CA GLY A 60 18.07 -7.85 -6.38
C GLY A 60 19.31 -8.49 -7.00
N GLU A 61 19.56 -9.79 -6.78
CA GLU A 61 20.64 -10.52 -7.45
C GLU A 61 20.34 -10.76 -8.94
N THR A 62 19.11 -11.18 -9.23
CA THR A 62 18.57 -11.33 -10.58
C THR A 62 17.28 -10.56 -10.69
N CYS A 63 17.08 -9.88 -11.82
CA CYS A 63 15.87 -9.09 -12.06
C CYS A 63 15.42 -9.24 -13.51
N VAL A 64 14.10 -9.24 -13.69
CA VAL A 64 13.44 -9.22 -14.99
C VAL A 64 12.61 -7.94 -15.06
N ASP A 65 12.89 -7.12 -16.06
CA ASP A 65 12.14 -5.89 -16.32
C ASP A 65 10.88 -6.17 -17.17
N ASP A 66 10.03 -5.15 -17.28
CA ASP A 66 8.89 -5.08 -18.19
C ASP A 66 7.84 -6.21 -18.02
N GLN A 67 7.63 -6.67 -16.79
CA GLN A 67 6.64 -7.69 -16.45
C GLN A 67 5.29 -7.07 -16.06
N ILE A 68 4.18 -7.70 -16.42
CA ILE A 68 2.85 -7.25 -15.97
C ILE A 68 2.54 -7.58 -14.49
N ALA A 69 3.31 -8.52 -13.92
CA ALA A 69 3.20 -9.00 -12.54
C ALA A 69 4.45 -9.82 -12.20
N CYS A 70 4.89 -9.81 -10.95
CA CYS A 70 5.92 -10.75 -10.48
C CYS A 70 5.32 -12.16 -10.33
N LYS A 71 5.74 -13.07 -11.21
CA LYS A 71 5.11 -14.38 -11.37
C LYS A 71 5.68 -15.45 -10.45
N ALA A 72 7.00 -15.44 -10.23
CA ALA A 72 7.61 -16.44 -9.37
C ALA A 72 7.29 -16.14 -7.92
N GLU A 73 7.07 -17.18 -7.12
CA GLU A 73 6.83 -17.04 -5.68
C GLU A 73 7.98 -16.29 -5.00
N ARG A 74 9.21 -16.43 -5.50
CA ARG A 74 10.41 -15.75 -4.99
C ARG A 74 10.73 -14.43 -5.68
N ASP A 75 9.85 -13.90 -6.51
CA ASP A 75 10.06 -12.58 -7.11
C ASP A 75 9.30 -11.51 -6.33
N VAL A 76 9.90 -10.32 -6.25
CA VAL A 76 9.35 -9.14 -5.58
C VAL A 76 9.38 -7.93 -6.50
N PHE A 77 8.31 -7.14 -6.43
CA PHE A 77 8.24 -5.82 -7.04
C PHE A 77 9.38 -4.91 -6.53
N SER A 78 10.21 -4.45 -7.45
CA SER A 78 11.43 -3.69 -7.15
C SER A 78 11.51 -2.37 -7.92
N GLY A 79 10.59 -2.10 -8.84
CA GLY A 79 10.53 -0.86 -9.60
C GLY A 79 9.48 -0.96 -10.69
N MET A 80 9.08 0.16 -11.27
CA MET A 80 8.04 0.20 -12.29
C MET A 80 8.30 1.28 -13.32
N LYS A 81 7.60 1.17 -14.45
CA LYS A 81 7.40 2.26 -15.41
C LYS A 81 5.98 2.18 -15.95
N TRP A 82 5.45 3.28 -16.46
CA TRP A 82 4.20 3.24 -17.22
C TRP A 82 4.39 2.44 -18.52
N ALA A 83 3.41 1.60 -18.85
CA ALA A 83 3.32 0.99 -20.17
C ALA A 83 2.99 2.08 -21.21
N SER A 84 3.25 1.78 -22.49
CA SER A 84 3.00 2.70 -23.61
C SER A 84 1.54 3.12 -23.76
N ASN A 85 0.60 2.38 -23.17
CA ASN A 85 -0.83 2.72 -23.16
C ASN A 85 -1.20 3.79 -22.11
N GLY A 86 -0.30 4.12 -21.17
CA GLY A 86 -0.58 5.05 -20.06
C GLY A 86 -1.64 4.59 -19.05
N GLN A 87 -2.10 3.34 -19.12
CA GLN A 87 -3.17 2.80 -18.26
C GLN A 87 -2.69 1.70 -17.31
N SER A 88 -1.58 1.05 -17.66
CA SER A 88 -0.99 -0.02 -16.87
C SER A 88 0.47 0.29 -16.56
N ILE A 89 0.97 -0.29 -15.48
CA ILE A 89 2.39 -0.27 -15.13
C ILE A 89 3.05 -1.58 -15.53
N LEU A 90 4.31 -1.48 -15.94
CA LEU A 90 5.21 -2.60 -16.12
C LEU A 90 6.20 -2.63 -14.97
N LEU A 91 6.41 -3.80 -14.40
CA LEU A 91 7.17 -4.04 -13.19
C LEU A 91 8.56 -4.56 -13.53
N ARG A 92 9.52 -4.12 -12.72
CA ARG A 92 10.78 -4.81 -12.48
C ARG A 92 10.58 -5.77 -11.31
N CYS A 93 10.74 -7.05 -11.58
CA CYS A 93 10.63 -8.11 -10.60
C CYS A 93 12.03 -8.66 -10.32
N CYS A 94 12.45 -8.63 -9.07
CA CYS A 94 13.75 -9.15 -8.65
C CYS A 94 13.58 -10.36 -7.76
N ASN A 95 14.54 -11.28 -7.78
CA ASN A 95 14.56 -12.41 -6.87
C ASN A 95 14.70 -11.93 -5.41
N LEU A 96 13.98 -12.61 -4.52
CA LEU A 96 13.99 -12.49 -3.07
C LEU A 96 14.35 -13.86 -2.48
N ASN A 97 15.47 -13.89 -1.76
CA ASN A 97 15.88 -15.04 -0.98
C ASN A 97 15.61 -14.77 0.51
N VAL A 98 14.63 -15.48 1.06
CA VAL A 98 14.17 -15.34 2.44
C VAL A 98 13.81 -16.72 2.98
N LEU A 99 14.13 -16.98 4.25
CA LEU A 99 13.83 -18.26 4.90
C LEU A 99 12.34 -18.46 5.11
N ASN A 100 11.68 -17.46 5.69
CA ASN A 100 10.26 -17.51 6.01
C ASN A 100 9.58 -16.20 5.62
N LYS A 101 8.44 -16.32 4.94
CA LYS A 101 7.55 -15.20 4.66
C LYS A 101 6.09 -15.63 4.74
N LEU A 102 5.21 -14.68 5.02
CA LEU A 102 3.78 -14.86 5.16
C LEU A 102 3.06 -13.89 4.21
N TYR A 103 1.98 -14.35 3.58
CA TYR A 103 1.08 -13.45 2.87
C TYR A 103 0.18 -12.71 3.87
N VAL A 104 0.17 -11.38 3.82
CA VAL A 104 -0.62 -10.54 4.73
C VAL A 104 -2.00 -10.27 4.14
N GLY A 105 -2.05 -9.91 2.87
CA GLY A 105 -3.30 -9.55 2.20
C GLY A 105 -3.11 -8.70 0.96
N THR A 106 -4.24 -8.20 0.45
CA THR A 106 -4.27 -7.19 -0.59
C THR A 106 -4.83 -5.88 -0.07
N ASP A 107 -4.33 -4.78 -0.59
CA ASP A 107 -4.83 -3.43 -0.28
C ASP A 107 -5.11 -2.66 -1.58
N LEU A 108 -6.03 -1.69 -1.54
CA LEU A 108 -6.32 -0.79 -2.65
C LEU A 108 -5.92 0.63 -2.24
N VAL A 109 -4.83 1.13 -2.82
CA VAL A 109 -4.38 2.51 -2.60
C VAL A 109 -5.07 3.41 -3.62
N THR A 110 -6.01 4.21 -3.15
CA THR A 110 -6.77 5.17 -3.96
C THR A 110 -6.00 6.47 -4.18
N LEU A 111 -6.49 7.32 -5.10
CA LEU A 111 -5.94 8.67 -5.32
C LEU A 111 -5.82 9.45 -4.00
N GLY A 112 -4.70 10.16 -3.83
CA GLY A 112 -4.37 10.93 -2.62
C GLY A 112 -4.02 10.07 -1.40
N SER A 113 -3.90 8.76 -1.55
CA SER A 113 -3.62 7.82 -0.44
C SER A 113 -2.29 7.11 -0.62
N TYR A 114 -1.84 6.45 0.44
CA TYR A 114 -0.61 5.66 0.43
C TYR A 114 -0.74 4.41 1.29
N TYR A 115 0.05 3.41 0.96
CA TYR A 115 0.31 2.25 1.81
C TYR A 115 1.72 2.36 2.40
N THR A 116 1.88 1.98 3.66
CA THR A 116 3.19 1.87 4.33
C THR A 116 3.32 0.53 5.04
N GLY A 117 4.32 -0.23 4.63
CA GLY A 117 4.85 -1.40 5.32
C GLY A 117 6.08 -1.01 6.16
N GLY A 118 7.06 -1.90 6.21
CA GLY A 118 8.27 -1.74 7.01
C GLY A 118 8.27 -2.58 8.29
N PRO A 119 9.06 -2.18 9.30
CA PRO A 119 9.14 -2.91 10.57
C PRO A 119 7.78 -3.00 11.27
N VAL A 120 7.39 -4.22 11.64
CA VAL A 120 6.11 -4.49 12.31
C VAL A 120 6.25 -4.23 13.81
N ALA A 121 5.26 -3.56 14.40
CA ALA A 121 5.23 -3.29 15.83
C ALA A 121 5.06 -4.58 16.64
N LYS A 122 5.65 -4.64 17.85
CA LYS A 122 5.63 -5.83 18.73
C LYS A 122 4.22 -6.40 18.99
N LYS A 123 3.19 -5.55 19.00
CA LYS A 123 1.79 -5.95 19.22
C LYS A 123 1.13 -6.64 18.02
N ASP A 124 1.66 -6.45 16.82
CA ASP A 124 1.12 -6.94 15.56
C ASP A 124 1.98 -8.06 14.95
N LEU A 125 2.95 -8.57 15.71
CA LEU A 125 3.78 -9.69 15.28
C LEU A 125 2.91 -10.93 15.11
N TYR A 126 3.16 -11.65 14.03
CA TYR A 126 2.48 -12.89 13.71
C TYR A 126 3.15 -14.10 14.37
N GLY A 127 4.48 -14.15 14.34
CA GLY A 127 5.31 -15.21 14.90
C GLY A 127 5.90 -14.86 16.26
N ASN A 128 6.42 -15.88 16.94
CA ASN A 128 7.20 -15.75 18.17
C ASN A 128 8.70 -15.53 17.90
N GLY A 129 9.03 -15.12 16.67
CA GLY A 129 10.39 -15.07 16.13
C GLY A 129 11.11 -13.75 16.40
N GLY A 130 12.03 -13.40 15.50
CA GLY A 130 12.72 -12.12 15.49
C GLY A 130 11.86 -10.99 14.92
N ALA A 131 12.52 -9.99 14.31
CA ALA A 131 11.82 -8.88 13.67
C ALA A 131 10.95 -9.35 12.50
N GLU A 132 9.80 -8.69 12.30
CA GLU A 132 8.96 -8.88 11.14
C GLU A 132 8.94 -7.62 10.28
N TYR A 133 8.83 -7.79 8.96
CA TYR A 133 8.93 -6.68 8.02
C TYR A 133 7.93 -6.83 6.86
N ASP A 134 7.01 -5.89 6.72
CA ASP A 134 6.01 -5.86 5.66
C ASP A 134 6.54 -5.16 4.41
N PHE A 135 6.27 -5.73 3.24
CA PHE A 135 6.67 -5.20 1.95
C PHE A 135 5.64 -5.50 0.86
N VAL A 136 5.68 -4.71 -0.21
CA VAL A 136 4.82 -4.88 -1.39
C VAL A 136 5.47 -5.88 -2.33
N ALA A 137 4.87 -7.06 -2.46
CA ALA A 137 5.35 -8.12 -3.34
C ALA A 137 4.94 -7.91 -4.81
N ASN A 138 3.77 -7.32 -5.03
CA ASN A 138 3.21 -7.10 -6.36
C ASN A 138 2.26 -5.91 -6.37
N ILE A 139 2.02 -5.35 -7.55
CA ILE A 139 1.26 -4.11 -7.73
C ILE A 139 0.54 -4.14 -9.09
N ARG A 140 -0.72 -3.68 -9.14
CA ARG A 140 -1.52 -3.62 -10.37
C ARG A 140 -2.41 -2.39 -10.38
N THR A 141 -2.44 -1.64 -11.49
CA THR A 141 -3.41 -0.56 -11.66
C THR A 141 -4.84 -1.10 -11.74
N GLU A 142 -5.77 -0.40 -11.10
CA GLU A 142 -7.20 -0.69 -11.13
C GLU A 142 -8.02 0.59 -11.26
N GLN A 143 -9.32 0.46 -11.49
CA GLN A 143 -10.22 1.62 -11.47
C GLN A 143 -10.19 2.27 -10.09
N GLY A 144 -9.81 3.54 -10.03
CA GLY A 144 -9.75 4.33 -8.80
C GLY A 144 -8.43 4.27 -8.01
N GLY A 145 -7.42 3.52 -8.48
CA GLY A 145 -6.12 3.47 -7.81
C GLY A 145 -5.26 2.27 -8.19
N VAL A 146 -4.55 1.73 -7.20
CA VAL A 146 -3.61 0.64 -7.41
C VAL A 146 -3.78 -0.44 -6.34
N ARG A 147 -3.93 -1.70 -6.78
CA ARG A 147 -4.00 -2.85 -5.90
C ARG A 147 -2.60 -3.35 -5.56
N LEU A 148 -2.35 -3.57 -4.28
CA LEU A 148 -1.11 -4.10 -3.73
C LEU A 148 -1.29 -5.51 -3.21
N TRP A 149 -0.25 -6.33 -3.30
CA TRP A 149 -0.13 -7.60 -2.59
C TRP A 149 0.98 -7.47 -1.57
N VAL A 150 0.64 -7.62 -0.30
CA VAL A 150 1.56 -7.42 0.83
C VAL A 150 1.99 -8.77 1.38
N TYR A 151 3.30 -8.90 1.56
CA TYR A 151 3.92 -10.03 2.26
C TYR A 151 4.73 -9.51 3.44
N ARG A 152 4.95 -10.41 4.38
CA ARG A 152 5.71 -10.20 5.60
C ARG A 152 6.90 -11.14 5.64
N ILE A 153 8.09 -10.60 5.89
CA ILE A 153 9.29 -11.37 6.22
C ILE A 153 9.23 -11.73 7.71
N LEU A 154 9.51 -12.99 8.04
CA LEU A 154 9.65 -13.45 9.42
C LEU A 154 11.12 -13.75 9.69
N CYS A 155 11.82 -12.86 10.40
CA CYS A 155 13.21 -13.10 10.73
C CYS A 155 13.36 -14.19 11.80
N PRO A 156 14.40 -15.04 11.70
CA PRO A 156 14.75 -15.92 12.80
C PRO A 156 15.09 -15.09 14.04
N LEU A 157 14.88 -15.67 15.23
CA LEU A 157 15.46 -15.11 16.45
C LEU A 157 16.97 -15.06 16.26
N GLN A 158 17.55 -13.86 16.37
CA GLN A 158 18.98 -13.75 16.54
C GLN A 158 19.29 -14.47 17.85
N GLN A 159 20.04 -15.58 17.80
CA GLN A 159 20.67 -16.09 19.01
C GLN A 159 21.48 -14.93 19.56
N GLU A 160 21.10 -14.47 20.74
CA GLU A 160 21.76 -13.41 21.48
C GLU A 160 23.24 -13.82 21.63
N THR A 161 24.09 -13.34 20.72
CA THR A 161 25.52 -13.35 20.96
C THR A 161 25.70 -12.24 21.98
N GLU A 162 25.80 -12.62 23.26
CA GLU A 162 25.92 -11.71 24.40
C GLU A 162 26.76 -10.46 24.06
N PRO A 163 26.17 -9.26 24.00
CA PRO A 163 26.94 -8.04 23.86
C PRO A 163 27.36 -7.56 25.24
N SER A 164 28.66 -7.34 25.41
CA SER A 164 29.29 -6.82 26.62
C SER A 164 28.56 -5.60 27.22
N THR A 165 28.49 -5.64 28.54
CA THR A 165 28.04 -4.61 29.50
C THR A 165 28.46 -3.18 29.15
N THR A 166 27.52 -2.26 28.95
CA THR A 166 27.58 -0.89 29.52
C THR A 166 26.20 -0.17 29.49
N PRO A 167 25.87 0.68 30.49
CA PRO A 167 24.50 0.79 31.00
C PRO A 167 23.68 2.03 30.55
N ALA A 168 22.37 1.84 30.63
CA ALA A 168 21.25 2.77 30.90
C ALA A 168 21.40 4.28 30.62
N SER A 169 20.52 4.79 29.73
CA SER A 169 19.91 6.12 29.88
C SER A 169 18.39 5.97 29.97
N GLN A 170 17.84 6.09 31.17
CA GLN A 170 16.40 6.24 31.40
C GLN A 170 15.98 7.68 31.05
N ILE A 171 15.19 7.86 30.00
CA ILE A 171 14.48 9.13 29.74
C ILE A 171 12.99 8.80 29.76
N THR A 172 12.35 8.97 30.93
CA THR A 172 11.01 8.44 31.20
C THR A 172 9.87 9.45 31.26
N ASP A 173 10.07 10.77 31.14
CA ASP A 173 9.03 11.70 31.62
C ASP A 173 8.18 12.45 30.57
N GLY A 174 8.25 12.09 29.29
CA GLY A 174 7.46 12.77 28.23
C GLY A 174 6.60 11.85 27.35
N ARG A 175 7.17 10.73 26.89
CA ARG A 175 6.49 9.85 25.92
C ARG A 175 5.39 9.00 26.55
N ASN A 176 5.59 8.58 27.81
CA ASN A 176 4.59 7.79 28.53
C ASN A 176 3.30 8.60 28.73
N PHE A 177 3.41 9.88 29.11
CA PHE A 177 2.24 10.76 29.28
C PHE A 177 1.42 10.92 27.98
N ALA A 178 2.09 11.13 26.83
CA ALA A 178 1.42 11.26 25.54
C ALA A 178 0.71 9.96 25.12
N TYR A 179 1.30 8.80 25.42
CA TYR A 179 0.71 7.50 25.14
C TYR A 179 -0.51 7.21 26.03
N GLU A 180 -0.41 7.48 27.34
CA GLU A 180 -1.52 7.35 28.29
C GLU A 180 -2.72 8.23 27.89
N LYS A 181 -2.47 9.50 27.52
CA LYS A 181 -3.51 10.43 27.03
C LYS A 181 -4.19 9.91 25.77
N ARG A 182 -3.44 9.39 24.80
CA ARG A 182 -4.00 8.86 23.54
C ARG A 182 -4.81 7.58 23.77
N ARG A 183 -4.35 6.70 24.66
CA ARG A 183 -5.08 5.49 25.06
C ARG A 183 -6.41 5.81 25.74
N GLN A 184 -6.42 6.77 26.67
CA GLN A 184 -7.66 7.20 27.33
C GLN A 184 -8.68 7.81 26.34
N TYR A 185 -8.20 8.55 25.33
CA TYR A 185 -9.06 9.11 24.28
C TYR A 185 -9.74 8.01 23.44
N LEU A 186 -8.98 7.02 22.98
CA LEU A 186 -9.50 5.88 22.20
C LEU A 186 -10.51 5.05 22.99
N LEU A 187 -10.24 4.77 24.26
CA LEU A 187 -11.16 4.02 25.12
C LEU A 187 -12.49 4.78 25.33
N ARG A 188 -12.43 6.11 25.46
CA ARG A 188 -13.63 6.94 25.54
C ARG A 188 -14.47 6.88 24.26
N GLN A 189 -13.83 6.96 23.08
CA GLN A 189 -14.53 6.82 21.80
C GLN A 189 -15.21 5.44 21.65
N LEU A 190 -14.51 4.36 22.00
CA LEU A 190 -15.07 3.01 21.94
C LEU A 190 -16.28 2.86 22.88
N SER A 191 -16.19 3.38 24.11
CA SER A 191 -17.32 3.34 25.05
C SER A 191 -18.54 4.13 24.56
N GLN A 192 -18.34 5.27 23.88
CA GLN A 192 -19.43 6.05 23.29
C GLN A 192 -20.07 5.34 22.09
N SER A 193 -19.27 4.67 21.26
CA SER A 193 -19.78 3.87 20.14
C SER A 193 -20.62 2.67 20.61
N GLN A 194 -20.23 2.04 21.73
CA GLN A 194 -20.98 0.96 22.34
C GLN A 194 -22.29 1.45 22.97
N GLN A 195 -22.30 2.61 23.63
CA GLN A 195 -23.54 3.20 24.17
C GLN A 195 -24.51 3.60 23.06
N GLN A 196 -24.01 4.12 21.93
CA GLN A 196 -24.87 4.38 20.76
C GLN A 196 -25.43 3.08 20.17
N GLN A 197 -24.62 2.03 20.03
CA GLN A 197 -25.10 0.73 19.56
C GLN A 197 -26.10 0.07 20.53
N GLN A 198 -25.89 0.20 21.85
CA GLN A 198 -26.86 -0.27 22.85
C GLN A 198 -28.16 0.51 22.81
N SER A 199 -28.10 1.85 22.69
CA SER A 199 -29.31 2.67 22.55
C SER A 199 -30.08 2.33 21.26
N LEU A 200 -29.37 2.05 20.16
CA LEU A 200 -30.00 1.61 18.90
C LEU A 200 -30.60 0.20 19.04
N SER A 201 -29.95 -0.72 19.76
CA SER A 201 -30.50 -2.05 19.99
C SER A 201 -31.72 -2.03 20.92
N ASP A 202 -31.74 -1.15 21.93
CA ASP A 202 -32.87 -1.00 22.85
C ASP A 202 -34.08 -0.34 22.18
N LEU A 203 -33.85 0.64 21.29
CA LEU A 203 -34.88 1.20 20.42
C LEU A 203 -35.47 0.16 19.46
N LYS A 204 -34.63 -0.72 18.90
CA LYS A 204 -35.08 -1.76 17.97
C LYS A 204 -35.85 -2.88 18.68
N ASN A 205 -35.53 -3.18 19.94
CA ASN A 205 -36.24 -4.18 20.73
C ASN A 205 -37.60 -3.67 21.24
N ASN A 206 -37.72 -2.39 21.60
CA ASN A 206 -39.01 -1.82 22.03
C ASN A 206 -40.03 -1.65 20.89
N ALA A 207 -39.57 -1.50 19.64
CA ALA A 207 -40.47 -1.41 18.48
C ALA A 207 -41.17 -2.74 18.14
N MET A 208 -40.64 -3.89 18.59
CA MET A 208 -41.17 -5.23 18.25
C MET A 208 -42.18 -5.78 19.26
N VAL A 209 -42.41 -5.11 20.40
CA VAL A 209 -43.33 -5.58 21.47
C VAL A 209 -44.67 -4.80 21.45
N GLY A 210 -44.96 -4.12 20.35
CA GLY A 210 -46.05 -3.15 20.26
C GLY A 210 -47.32 -3.57 19.52
N GLU A 211 -47.55 -4.85 19.17
CA GLU A 211 -48.79 -5.18 18.44
C GLU A 211 -49.29 -6.62 18.67
N THR A 212 -50.01 -6.82 19.77
CA THR A 212 -50.97 -7.93 19.91
C THR A 212 -51.97 -7.54 21.00
N ARG A 213 -52.84 -6.58 20.64
CA ARG A 213 -54.03 -6.27 21.42
C ARG A 213 -55.07 -7.37 21.21
N ARG A 214 -55.41 -8.04 22.32
CA ARG A 214 -56.72 -8.58 22.70
C ARG A 214 -57.75 -8.71 21.57
N LEU A 215 -58.11 -9.95 21.25
CA LEU A 215 -59.50 -10.28 20.91
C LEU A 215 -60.10 -10.94 22.15
N GLN A 216 -61.08 -10.25 22.73
CA GLN A 216 -62.06 -10.81 23.66
C GLN A 216 -63.10 -11.61 22.87
#